data_AF-W2CMP5-F1
#
_entry.id   AF-W2CMP5-F1
#
_cell.length_a   1.000
_cell.length_b   1.000
_cell.length_c   1.000
_cell.angle_alpha   90.00
_cell.angle_beta   90.00
_cell.angle_gamma   90.00
#
_symmetry.space_group_name_H-M   'P 1'
#
loop_
_entity.id
_entity.type
_entity.pdbx_description
1 polymer ?
#
loop_
_entity_poly.entity_id
_entity_poly.type
_entity_poly.pdbx_seq_one_letter_code
_entity_poly.pdbx_strand_id
1 'polypeptide(L)'
;MKGKAFPKALYYTVASFTVVIVLWQVAIMVWRPGDFLLPSPLAVLRALVAWVVDGTLALGLRDSLGRFVVGYSAAVAVGVAFGLLLGLCNSLFRYAYPLIQLVRPIAPVA
;
A
#
# COMPACT_ATOMS: atom_id res chain seq x y z
N MET A 1 -21.00 -1.88 31.43
CA MET A 1 -21.56 -3.13 30.86
C MET A 1 -21.17 -3.28 29.37
N LYS A 2 -19.94 -3.73 29.04
CA LYS A 2 -19.48 -3.97 27.64
C LYS A 2 -18.60 -5.24 27.49
N GLY A 3 -18.78 -6.25 28.34
CA GLY A 3 -17.85 -7.40 28.42
C GLY A 3 -18.19 -8.63 27.57
N LYS A 4 -19.45 -8.83 27.13
CA LYS A 4 -19.89 -10.09 26.49
C LYS A 4 -20.13 -10.01 24.98
N ALA A 5 -20.17 -8.82 24.38
CA ALA A 5 -20.40 -8.65 22.94
C ALA A 5 -19.12 -8.79 22.10
N PHE A 6 -17.99 -8.31 22.63
CA PHE A 6 -16.67 -8.41 22.00
C PHE A 6 -16.22 -9.85 21.66
N PRO A 7 -16.34 -10.85 22.57
CA PRO A 7 -15.90 -12.22 22.25
C PRO A 7 -16.76 -12.88 21.15
N LYS A 8 -18.06 -12.53 21.07
CA LYS A 8 -18.94 -13.04 20.02
C LYS A 8 -18.59 -12.43 18.67
N ALA A 9 -18.36 -11.12 18.60
CA ALA A 9 -17.94 -10.46 17.36
C ALA A 9 -16.60 -11.02 16.84
N LEU A 10 -15.61 -11.15 17.73
CA LEU A 10 -14.31 -11.74 17.39
C LEU A 10 -14.46 -13.18 16.87
N TYR A 11 -15.30 -13.99 17.51
CA TYR A 11 -15.59 -15.35 17.06
C TYR A 11 -16.15 -15.37 15.63
N TYR A 12 -17.17 -14.56 15.34
CA TYR A 12 -17.75 -14.51 13.99
C TYR A 12 -16.75 -14.04 12.94
N THR A 13 -15.88 -13.08 13.27
CA THR A 13 -14.81 -12.61 12.38
C THR A 13 -13.81 -13.72 12.10
N VAL A 14 -13.24 -14.36 13.14
CA VAL A 14 -12.25 -15.42 12.94
C VAL A 14 -12.87 -16.61 12.19
N ALA A 15 -14.11 -16.99 12.53
CA ALA A 15 -14.82 -18.06 11.86
C ALA A 15 -15.06 -17.75 10.37
N SER A 16 -15.50 -16.54 10.01
CA SER A 16 -15.75 -16.18 8.61
C SER A 16 -14.47 -16.21 7.77
N PHE A 17 -13.37 -15.64 8.26
CA PHE A 17 -12.08 -15.69 7.58
C PHE A 17 -11.56 -17.13 7.45
N THR A 18 -11.70 -17.93 8.51
CA THR A 18 -11.27 -19.34 8.49
C THR A 18 -12.05 -20.13 7.43
N VAL A 19 -13.37 -19.96 7.35
CA VAL A 19 -14.20 -20.62 6.33
C VAL A 19 -13.74 -20.24 4.93
N VAL A 20 -13.49 -18.96 4.66
CA VAL A 20 -13.01 -18.51 3.34
C VAL A 20 -11.65 -19.12 3.00
N ILE A 21 -10.70 -19.15 3.94
CA ILE A 21 -9.38 -19.75 3.73
C ILE A 21 -9.47 -21.25 3.45
N VAL A 22 -10.32 -21.98 4.19
CA VAL A 22 -10.53 -23.41 3.98
C VAL A 22 -11.17 -23.66 2.62
N LEU A 23 -12.21 -22.91 2.25
CA LEU A 23 -12.84 -23.01 0.94
C LEU A 23 -11.85 -22.73 -0.20
N TRP A 24 -10.98 -21.74 -0.03
CA TRP A 24 -9.92 -21.42 -0.99
C TRP A 24 -8.91 -22.57 -1.12
N GLN A 25 -8.43 -23.13 0.00
CA GLN A 25 -7.52 -24.28 0.00
C GLN A 25 -8.16 -25.49 -0.71
N VAL A 26 -9.42 -25.80 -0.41
CA VAL A 26 -10.16 -26.90 -1.04
C VAL A 26 -10.36 -26.64 -2.53
N ALA A 27 -10.73 -25.41 -2.92
CA ALA A 27 -10.92 -25.05 -4.32
C ALA A 27 -9.65 -25.26 -5.14
N ILE A 28 -8.48 -24.90 -4.60
CA ILE A 28 -7.20 -25.13 -5.28
C ILE A 28 -6.86 -26.62 -5.36
N MET A 29 -7.12 -27.40 -4.31
CA MET A 29 -6.88 -28.85 -4.33
C MET A 29 -7.73 -29.56 -5.39
N VAL A 30 -8.98 -29.13 -5.58
CA VAL A 30 -9.92 -29.73 -6.55
C VAL A 30 -9.65 -29.25 -7.97
N TRP A 31 -9.49 -27.93 -8.17
CA TRP A 31 -9.42 -27.33 -9.49
C TRP A 31 -8.00 -27.33 -10.08
N ARG A 32 -6.98 -27.41 -9.22
CA ARG A 32 -5.54 -27.40 -9.58
C ARG A 32 -5.19 -26.38 -10.66
N PRO A 33 -5.62 -25.10 -10.51
CA PRO A 33 -5.08 -24.05 -11.37
C PRO A 33 -3.58 -24.07 -11.19
N GLY A 34 -2.81 -24.13 -12.28
CA GLY A 34 -1.34 -24.17 -12.16
C GLY A 34 -0.84 -23.11 -11.19
N ASP A 35 0.21 -23.43 -10.42
CA ASP A 35 0.67 -22.63 -9.26
C ASP A 35 0.97 -21.15 -9.58
N PHE A 36 1.15 -20.82 -10.85
CA PHE A 36 1.32 -19.46 -11.35
C PHE A 36 0.05 -18.59 -11.28
N LEU A 37 -1.14 -19.19 -11.42
CA LEU A 37 -2.41 -18.44 -11.49
C LEU A 37 -2.99 -18.17 -10.10
N LEU A 38 -2.96 -19.17 -9.21
CA LEU A 38 -3.53 -19.05 -7.87
C LEU A 38 -2.82 -19.97 -6.88
N PRO A 39 -1.77 -19.50 -6.18
CA PRO A 39 -1.07 -20.32 -5.20
C PRO A 39 -1.97 -20.64 -4.00
N SER A 40 -1.75 -21.80 -3.39
CA SER A 40 -2.50 -22.19 -2.18
C SER A 40 -2.23 -21.24 -1.01
N PRO A 41 -3.22 -20.97 -0.13
CA PRO A 41 -3.00 -20.14 1.06
C PRO A 41 -1.81 -20.61 1.91
N LEU A 42 -1.58 -21.94 1.97
CA LEU A 42 -0.41 -22.50 2.65
C LEU A 42 0.91 -22.14 1.96
N ALA A 43 0.94 -22.16 0.62
CA ALA A 43 2.12 -21.74 -0.14
C ALA A 43 2.43 -20.25 0.07
N VAL A 44 1.39 -19.40 0.11
CA VAL A 44 1.54 -17.97 0.44
C VAL A 44 2.14 -17.79 1.84
N LEU A 45 1.63 -18.52 2.83
CA LEU A 45 2.15 -18.44 4.21
C LEU A 45 3.61 -18.90 4.30
N ARG A 46 3.98 -19.99 3.62
CA ARG A 46 5.36 -20.48 3.58
C ARG A 46 6.30 -19.46 2.93
N ALA A 47 5.90 -18.87 1.81
CA ALA A 47 6.67 -17.83 1.14
C ALA A 47 6.85 -16.59 2.04
N LEU A 48 5.80 -16.17 2.73
CA LEU A 48 5.86 -15.07 3.70
C LEU A 48 6.87 -15.37 4.81
N VAL A 49 6.80 -16.54 5.45
CA VAL A 49 7.73 -16.93 6.51
C VAL A 49 9.17 -16.99 5.98
N ALA A 50 9.39 -17.57 4.81
CA ALA A 50 10.72 -17.61 4.18
C ALA A 50 11.27 -16.20 3.97
N TRP A 51 10.49 -15.27 3.41
CA TRP A 51 10.93 -13.90 3.18
C TRP A 51 11.19 -13.09 4.45
N VAL A 52 10.47 -13.41 5.53
CA VAL A 52 10.71 -12.82 6.86
C VAL A 52 12.00 -13.34 7.46
N VAL A 53 12.23 -14.67 7.41
CA VAL A 53 13.43 -15.31 7.97
C VAL A 53 14.70 -14.92 7.20
N ASP A 54 14.62 -14.92 5.87
CA ASP A 54 15.75 -14.57 4.99
C ASP A 54 16.02 -13.04 4.96
N GLY A 55 15.17 -12.24 5.59
CA GLY A 55 15.31 -10.78 5.65
C GLY A 55 14.96 -10.02 4.37
N THR A 56 14.64 -10.72 3.28
CA THR A 56 14.23 -10.15 2.00
C THR A 56 13.05 -9.17 2.15
N LEU A 57 12.08 -9.50 3.01
CA LEU A 57 10.93 -8.62 3.25
C LEU A 57 11.34 -7.30 3.90
N ALA A 58 12.25 -7.35 4.88
CA ALA A 58 12.76 -6.16 5.53
C ALA A 58 13.61 -5.30 4.58
N LEU A 59 14.40 -5.94 3.71
CA LEU A 59 15.23 -5.26 2.73
C LEU A 59 14.37 -4.54 1.67
N GLY A 60 13.35 -5.23 1.13
CA GLY A 60 12.40 -4.63 0.20
C GLY A 60 11.59 -3.49 0.82
N LEU A 61 11.19 -3.63 2.09
CA LEU A 61 10.49 -2.59 2.84
C LEU A 61 11.38 -1.36 3.05
N ARG A 62 12.65 -1.57 3.45
CA ARG A 62 13.64 -0.52 3.62
C ARG A 62 13.89 0.23 2.32
N ASP A 63 14.09 -0.48 1.21
CA ASP A 63 14.39 0.16 -0.07
C ASP A 63 13.20 0.97 -0.59
N SER A 64 11.99 0.43 -0.46
CA SER A 64 10.75 1.11 -0.88
C SER A 64 10.49 2.36 -0.04
N LEU A 65 10.54 2.24 1.29
CA LEU A 65 10.35 3.37 2.20
C LEU A 65 11.48 4.40 2.09
N GLY A 66 12.72 3.95 1.91
CA GLY A 66 13.88 4.83 1.73
C GLY A 66 13.72 5.72 0.51
N ARG A 67 13.35 5.14 -0.64
CA ARG A 67 13.06 5.90 -1.87
C ARG A 67 11.91 6.88 -1.68
N PHE A 68 10.83 6.44 -1.01
CA PHE A 68 9.67 7.29 -0.72
C PHE A 68 10.05 8.50 0.14
N VAL A 69 10.77 8.29 1.26
CA VAL A 69 11.18 9.36 2.16
C VAL A 69 12.09 10.35 1.46
N VAL A 70 13.09 9.87 0.71
CA VAL A 70 14.02 10.74 -0.03
C VAL A 70 13.27 11.55 -1.09
N GLY A 71 12.46 10.90 -1.93
CA GLY A 71 11.70 11.58 -2.98
C GLY A 71 10.68 12.59 -2.43
N TYR A 72 9.95 12.21 -1.38
CA TYR A 72 8.98 13.07 -0.73
C TYR A 72 9.64 14.28 -0.07
N SER A 73 10.73 14.07 0.68
CA SER A 73 11.44 15.16 1.34
C SER A 73 12.01 16.18 0.36
N ALA A 74 12.58 15.71 -0.76
CA ALA A 74 13.04 16.58 -1.85
C ALA A 74 11.87 17.35 -2.50
N ALA A 75 10.75 16.68 -2.78
CA ALA A 75 9.57 17.31 -3.36
C ALA A 75 8.99 18.40 -2.43
N VAL A 76 8.93 18.14 -1.12
CA VAL A 76 8.50 19.13 -0.12
C VAL A 76 9.45 20.31 -0.09
N ALA A 77 10.77 20.09 -0.02
CA ALA A 77 11.75 21.17 0.04
C ALA A 77 11.64 22.09 -1.19
N VAL A 78 11.61 21.50 -2.39
CA VAL A 78 11.50 22.26 -3.65
C VAL A 78 10.12 22.92 -3.78
N GLY A 79 9.05 22.18 -3.47
CA GLY A 79 7.68 22.68 -3.58
C GLY A 79 7.39 23.85 -2.63
N VAL A 80 7.88 23.77 -1.39
CA VAL A 80 7.76 24.86 -0.40
C VAL A 80 8.57 26.07 -0.84
N ALA A 81 9.84 25.88 -1.25
CA ALA A 81 10.67 26.99 -1.72
C ALA A 81 10.04 27.70 -2.93
N PHE A 82 9.57 26.94 -3.91
CA PHE A 82 8.91 27.48 -5.09
C PHE A 82 7.58 28.16 -4.76
N GLY A 83 6.76 27.54 -3.90
CA GLY A 83 5.50 28.12 -3.43
C GLY A 83 5.70 29.44 -2.70
N LEU A 84 6.74 29.54 -1.86
CA LEU A 84 7.09 30.78 -1.16
C LEU A 84 7.54 31.88 -2.14
N LEU A 85 8.40 31.55 -3.11
CA LEU A 85 8.84 32.48 -4.15
C LEU A 85 7.66 33.04 -4.96
N LEU A 86 6.73 32.17 -5.36
CA LEU A 86 5.52 32.58 -6.07
C LEU A 86 4.60 33.44 -5.20
N GLY A 87 4.50 33.15 -3.90
CA GLY A 87 3.70 33.94 -2.95
C GLY A 87 4.26 35.34 -2.72
N LEU A 88 5.59 35.50 -2.76
CA LEU A 88 6.26 36.80 -2.62
C LEU A 88 6.19 37.65 -3.91
N CYS A 89 6.20 37.00 -5.07
CA CYS A 89 6.26 37.66 -6.38
C CYS A 89 4.94 37.50 -7.16
N ASN A 90 3.98 38.41 -6.97
CA ASN A 90 2.67 38.36 -7.61
C ASN A 90 2.73 38.34 -9.16
N SER A 91 3.74 38.98 -9.76
CA SER A 91 3.94 38.93 -11.22
C SER A 91 4.30 37.52 -11.69
N LEU A 92 5.21 36.83 -11.00
CA LEU A 92 5.65 35.47 -11.34
C LEU A 92 4.51 34.45 -11.14
N PHE A 93 3.69 34.63 -10.10
CA PHE A 93 2.51 33.80 -9.87
C PHE A 93 1.52 33.85 -11.05
N ARG A 94 1.29 35.02 -11.65
CA ARG A 94 0.37 35.15 -12.80
C ARG A 94 0.81 34.31 -14.01
N TYR A 95 2.11 34.19 -14.25
CA TYR A 95 2.65 33.34 -15.33
C TYR A 95 2.64 31.86 -14.97
N ALA A 96 2.91 31.50 -13.71
CA ALA A 96 2.91 30.12 -13.25
C ALA A 96 1.50 29.52 -13.11
N TYR A 97 0.49 30.37 -12.85
CA TYR A 97 -0.87 29.94 -12.52
C TYR A 97 -1.53 29.04 -13.59
N PRO A 98 -1.47 29.34 -14.90
CA PRO A 98 -2.00 28.44 -15.93
C PRO A 98 -1.33 27.06 -15.93
N LEU A 99 -0.01 27.00 -15.72
CA LEU A 99 0.73 25.73 -15.65
C LEU A 99 0.33 24.91 -14.42
N ILE A 100 0.19 25.57 -13.27
CA ILE A 100 -0.27 24.91 -12.03
C ILE A 100 -1.68 24.32 -12.23
N GLN A 101 -2.57 25.05 -12.90
CA GLN A 101 -3.93 24.58 -13.20
C GLN A 101 -3.94 23.41 -14.20
N LEU A 102 -3.01 23.36 -15.15
CA LEU A 102 -2.86 22.25 -16.08
C LEU A 102 -2.43 20.95 -15.37
N VAL A 103 -1.51 21.05 -14.40
CA VAL A 103 -0.98 19.89 -13.66
C VAL A 103 -1.97 19.38 -12.60
N ARG A 104 -2.78 20.27 -12.01
CA ARG A 104 -3.73 19.94 -10.94
C ARG A 104 -4.68 18.74 -11.23
N PRO A 105 -5.26 18.58 -12.42
CA PRO A 105 -6.15 17.43 -12.72
C PRO A 105 -5.42 16.14 -13.10
N ILE A 106 -4.08 16.13 -13.18
CA ILE A 106 -3.34 14.92 -13.53
C ILE A 106 -3.41 13.96 -12.34
N ALA A 107 -4.22 12.90 -12.49
CA ALA A 107 -4.29 11.84 -11.50
C ALA A 107 -2.91 11.16 -11.39
N PRO A 108 -2.46 10.85 -10.16
CA PRO A 108 -1.26 10.04 -9.96
C PRO A 108 -1.60 8.59 -10.30
N VAL A 109 -1.59 8.27 -11.60
CA VAL A 109 -1.72 6.90 -12.14
C VAL A 109 -0.37 6.33 -12.62
N ALA A 110 0.72 7.08 -12.42
CA ALA A 110 2.09 6.63 -12.64
C ALA A 110 2.78 6.28 -11.32
#